data_AF-H3CR88-F1
#
_entry.id   AF-H3CR88-F1
#
_cell.length_a   1.000
_cell.length_b   1.000
_cell.length_c   1.000
_cell.angle_alpha   90.00
_cell.angle_beta   90.00
_cell.angle_gamma   90.00
#
_symmetry.space_group_name_H-M   'P 1'
#
loop_
_entity.id
_entity.type
_entity.pdbx_description
1 polymer ?
#
loop_
_entity_poly.entity_id
_entity_poly.type
_entity_poly.pdbx_seq_one_letter_code
_entity_poly.pdbx_strand_id
1 'polypeptide(L)'
;VLATWRLYLFTVKVPTKVEVTFNFLEIRAMNTYSEHQVVIDTDKTTYSFRLQTQDQLDHMVGHINYALSRVFNNSIYAHQRAVVCLEFSVLLSGTSALTDSSALFPSSPSGGFSETYAALCDYNGIGCKEEVQWDVDTIYHSQDNREFNLLDFSHLDSSRDLAVIVASIAYNTWFTKLYCKDMRIGSEVVDQVLHTVSKSNSLEELTLENAGLKS
;
A
#
# COMPACT_ATOMS: atom_id res chain seq x y z
N VAL A 1 8.67 18.53 -0.99
CA VAL A 1 7.76 18.28 0.16
C VAL A 1 7.43 16.81 0.20
N LEU A 2 7.57 16.18 1.37
CA LEU A 2 7.18 14.79 1.60
C LEU A 2 5.80 14.80 2.26
N ALA A 3 4.80 14.26 1.58
CA ALA A 3 3.49 13.97 2.15
C ALA A 3 3.44 12.52 2.64
N THR A 4 2.27 12.05 3.11
CA THR A 4 2.11 10.70 3.66
C THR A 4 2.54 9.61 2.68
N TRP A 5 2.09 9.67 1.42
CA TRP A 5 2.41 8.67 0.39
C TRP A 5 2.95 9.28 -0.92
N ARG A 6 3.27 10.58 -0.93
CA ARG A 6 3.69 11.30 -2.15
C ARG A 6 4.86 12.22 -1.93
N LEU A 7 5.68 12.34 -2.98
CA LEU A 7 6.68 13.38 -3.10
C LEU A 7 6.16 14.48 -4.02
N TYR A 8 6.35 15.73 -3.62
CA TYR A 8 6.03 16.91 -4.42
C TYR A 8 7.28 17.78 -4.62
N LEU A 9 7.63 18.03 -5.87
CA LEU A 9 8.65 18.99 -6.28
C LEU A 9 7.99 20.25 -6.82
N PHE A 10 8.52 21.40 -6.41
CA PHE A 10 7.96 22.69 -6.73
C PHE A 10 9.00 23.58 -7.41
N THR A 11 8.53 24.43 -8.34
CA THR A 11 9.34 25.53 -8.87
C THR A 11 9.69 26.49 -7.75
N VAL A 12 10.92 27.01 -7.73
CA VAL A 12 11.31 28.08 -6.77
C VAL A 12 10.75 29.47 -7.18
N LYS A 13 10.02 29.57 -8.29
CA LYS A 13 9.41 30.82 -8.79
C LYS A 13 8.04 31.07 -8.15
N VAL A 14 7.70 32.34 -7.92
CA VAL A 14 6.39 32.77 -7.37
C VAL A 14 5.45 33.18 -8.52
N PRO A 15 4.19 32.70 -8.55
CA PRO A 15 3.58 31.74 -7.62
C PRO A 15 4.14 30.33 -7.83
N THR A 16 4.38 29.64 -6.71
CA THR A 16 4.94 28.28 -6.68
C THR A 16 4.02 27.30 -7.39
N LYS A 17 4.53 26.60 -8.40
CA LYS A 17 3.81 25.53 -9.12
C LYS A 17 4.45 24.18 -8.83
N VAL A 18 3.63 23.13 -8.77
CA VAL A 18 4.10 21.74 -8.72
C VAL A 18 4.68 21.40 -10.09
N GLU A 19 5.95 21.00 -10.15
CA GLU A 19 6.58 20.49 -11.38
C GLU A 19 6.41 18.99 -11.51
N VAL A 20 6.61 18.28 -10.40
CA VAL A 20 6.63 16.81 -10.39
C VAL A 20 5.95 16.32 -9.13
N THR A 21 5.15 15.28 -9.29
CA THR A 21 4.64 14.48 -8.18
C THR A 21 4.65 13.02 -8.56
N PHE A 22 4.96 12.16 -7.58
CA PHE A 22 4.80 10.72 -7.70
C PHE A 22 4.43 10.13 -6.34
N ASN A 23 3.67 9.04 -6.36
CA ASN A 23 3.33 8.26 -5.18
C ASN A 23 4.47 7.28 -4.85
N PHE A 24 4.70 7.01 -3.57
CA PHE A 24 5.77 6.11 -3.12
C PHE A 24 5.56 4.67 -3.61
N LEU A 25 4.31 4.26 -3.87
CA LEU A 25 3.96 3.01 -4.53
C LEU A 25 4.33 2.99 -6.03
N GLU A 26 4.80 4.08 -6.63
CA GLU A 26 5.41 4.06 -7.98
C GLU A 26 6.91 3.71 -7.91
N ILE A 27 7.52 3.71 -6.72
CA ILE A 27 8.96 3.46 -6.56
C ILE A 27 9.25 1.98 -6.78
N ARG A 28 10.23 1.71 -7.64
CA ARG A 28 10.76 0.37 -7.95
C ARG A 28 12.08 0.11 -7.25
N ALA A 29 12.92 1.14 -7.19
CA ALA A 29 14.20 1.10 -6.51
C ALA A 29 14.55 2.51 -6.05
N MET A 30 15.32 2.60 -4.98
CA MET A 30 15.95 3.85 -4.60
C MET A 30 17.36 3.57 -4.08
N ASN A 31 18.32 4.35 -4.53
CA ASN A 31 19.72 4.15 -4.22
C ASN A 31 20.31 5.44 -3.69
N THR A 32 21.08 5.34 -2.62
CA THR A 32 21.83 6.47 -2.06
C THR A 32 23.29 6.36 -2.47
N TYR A 33 23.92 7.51 -2.69
CA TYR A 33 25.30 7.63 -3.14
C TYR A 33 26.06 8.68 -2.29
N SER A 34 27.37 8.76 -2.49
CA SER A 34 28.21 9.81 -1.91
C SER A 34 27.70 11.22 -2.27
N GLU A 35 28.10 12.23 -1.50
CA GLU A 35 27.65 13.63 -1.66
C GLU A 35 26.14 13.84 -1.41
N HIS A 36 25.54 13.04 -0.53
CA HIS A 36 24.12 13.17 -0.15
C HIS A 36 23.17 13.09 -1.35
N GLN A 37 23.52 12.22 -2.32
CA GLN A 37 22.73 11.99 -3.52
C GLN A 37 21.80 10.79 -3.33
N VAL A 38 20.57 10.91 -3.82
CA VAL A 38 19.63 9.80 -3.96
C VAL A 38 19.14 9.71 -5.40
N VAL A 39 18.95 8.48 -5.86
CA VAL A 39 18.31 8.19 -7.14
C VAL A 39 17.09 7.33 -6.85
N ILE A 40 15.93 7.75 -7.34
CA ILE A 40 14.64 7.09 -7.15
C ILE A 40 14.12 6.69 -8.53
N ASP A 41 14.07 5.39 -8.78
CA ASP A 41 13.51 4.83 -10.00
C ASP A 41 12.02 4.55 -9.79
N THR A 42 11.17 5.19 -10.59
CA THR A 42 9.73 4.90 -10.63
C THR A 42 9.35 4.10 -11.87
N ASP A 43 8.09 3.68 -11.96
CA ASP A 43 7.55 3.02 -13.16
C ASP A 43 7.63 3.89 -14.42
N LYS A 44 7.69 5.22 -14.27
CA LYS A 44 7.65 6.18 -15.38
C LYS A 44 8.99 6.85 -15.63
N THR A 45 9.70 7.20 -14.56
CA THR A 45 10.87 8.09 -14.65
C THR A 45 11.85 7.84 -13.52
N THR A 46 13.13 8.03 -13.78
CA THR A 46 14.17 8.10 -12.75
C THR A 46 14.40 9.53 -12.28
N TYR A 47 14.39 9.75 -10.97
CA TYR A 47 14.69 11.04 -10.35
C TYR A 47 16.00 10.99 -9.59
N SER A 48 16.87 11.97 -9.80
CA SER A 48 18.12 12.12 -9.05
C SER A 48 18.09 13.41 -8.25
N PHE A 49 18.22 13.31 -6.93
CA PHE A 49 18.27 14.46 -6.01
C PHE A 49 19.62 14.53 -5.32
N ARG A 50 20.15 15.74 -5.18
CA ARG A 50 21.29 16.02 -4.32
C ARG A 50 20.83 16.90 -3.17
N LEU A 51 21.01 16.42 -1.95
CA LEU A 51 20.61 17.12 -0.73
C LEU A 51 21.78 17.87 -0.12
N GLN A 52 21.47 18.78 0.80
CA GLN A 52 22.50 19.64 1.41
C GLN A 52 23.26 18.93 2.52
N THR A 53 22.60 18.01 3.23
CA THR A 53 23.17 17.31 4.39
C THR A 53 22.80 15.83 4.37
N GLN A 54 23.60 15.02 5.08
CA GLN A 54 23.30 13.60 5.29
C GLN A 54 21.99 13.41 6.07
N ASP A 55 21.75 14.24 7.09
CA ASP A 55 20.52 14.16 7.90
C ASP A 55 19.25 14.34 7.05
N GLN A 56 19.28 15.23 6.04
CA GLN A 56 18.15 15.40 5.12
C GLN A 56 17.92 14.18 4.25
N LEU A 57 19.01 13.53 3.81
CA LEU A 57 18.95 12.30 3.03
C LEU A 57 18.35 11.17 3.87
N ASP A 58 18.86 10.98 5.07
CA ASP A 58 18.41 9.93 5.99
C ASP A 58 16.94 10.16 6.38
N HIS A 59 16.54 11.41 6.64
CA HIS A 59 15.14 11.74 6.93
C HIS A 59 14.23 11.43 5.73
N MET A 60 14.64 11.74 4.50
CA MET A 60 13.83 11.46 3.32
C MET A 60 13.67 9.96 3.06
N VAL A 61 14.78 9.22 3.10
CA VAL A 61 14.77 7.76 2.91
C VAL A 61 13.96 7.10 4.03
N GLY A 62 14.17 7.51 5.29
CA GLY A 62 13.44 7.03 6.45
C GLY A 62 11.93 7.29 6.33
N HIS A 63 11.52 8.49 5.90
CA HIS A 63 10.11 8.82 5.70
C HIS A 63 9.45 7.96 4.62
N ILE A 64 10.12 7.77 3.48
CA ILE A 64 9.57 6.95 2.38
C ILE A 64 9.45 5.48 2.81
N ASN A 65 10.50 4.94 3.45
CA ASN A 65 10.48 3.56 3.96
C ASN A 65 9.41 3.37 5.03
N TYR A 66 9.25 4.33 5.94
CA TYR A 66 8.22 4.30 6.98
C TYR A 66 6.80 4.35 6.39
N ALA A 67 6.58 5.20 5.39
CA ALA A 67 5.30 5.24 4.70
C ALA A 67 4.97 3.92 4.01
N LEU A 68 5.94 3.33 3.29
CA LEU A 68 5.77 2.03 2.62
C LEU A 68 5.56 0.88 3.62
N SER A 69 6.27 0.88 4.75
CA SER A 69 6.12 -0.17 5.77
C SER A 69 4.73 -0.17 6.40
N ARG A 70 4.12 1.01 6.57
CA ARG A 70 2.73 1.16 7.04
C ARG A 70 1.72 0.61 6.05
N VAL A 71 1.90 0.88 4.76
CA VAL A 71 0.98 0.41 3.70
C VAL A 71 1.02 -1.10 3.54
N PHE A 72 2.19 -1.73 3.74
CA PHE A 72 2.34 -3.18 3.56
C PHE A 72 2.42 -3.98 4.85
N ASN A 73 2.14 -3.37 6.02
CA ASN A 73 2.19 -4.00 7.33
C ASN A 73 3.45 -4.90 7.55
N ASN A 74 4.63 -4.43 7.13
CA ASN A 74 5.90 -5.19 7.15
C ASN A 74 5.94 -6.52 6.37
N SER A 75 5.03 -6.71 5.42
CA SER A 75 5.04 -7.85 4.49
C SER A 75 6.34 -7.90 3.67
N ILE A 76 6.68 -9.09 3.15
CA ILE A 76 7.79 -9.33 2.22
C ILE A 76 7.78 -8.38 1.00
N TYR A 77 6.65 -7.75 0.69
CA TYR A 77 6.52 -6.73 -0.37
C TYR A 77 7.17 -5.40 -0.04
N ALA A 78 7.20 -5.00 1.25
CA ALA A 78 8.01 -3.86 1.69
C ALA A 78 9.49 -4.12 1.33
N HIS A 79 9.95 -5.36 1.46
CA HIS A 79 11.33 -5.76 1.16
C HIS A 79 11.62 -5.90 -0.35
N GLN A 80 10.62 -6.24 -1.18
CA GLN A 80 10.79 -6.33 -2.64
C GLN A 80 10.69 -4.99 -3.37
N ARG A 81 9.93 -4.01 -2.85
CA ARG A 81 9.82 -2.66 -3.45
C ARG A 81 10.77 -1.65 -2.81
N ALA A 82 11.09 -1.79 -1.52
CA ALA A 82 12.16 -1.03 -0.88
C ALA A 82 13.51 -1.71 -1.12
N VAL A 83 13.94 -1.75 -2.38
CA VAL A 83 15.38 -1.89 -2.64
C VAL A 83 15.98 -0.52 -2.37
N VAL A 84 16.23 -0.22 -1.08
CA VAL A 84 16.99 0.96 -0.63
C VAL A 84 17.82 0.65 0.61
N CYS A 85 19.13 0.68 0.39
CA CYS A 85 20.23 0.71 1.35
C CYS A 85 20.59 -0.62 2.05
N LEU A 86 21.64 -1.26 1.51
CA LEU A 86 22.39 -2.36 2.13
C LEU A 86 22.83 -2.09 3.58
N GLU A 87 22.90 -0.82 4.03
CA GLU A 87 23.24 -0.48 5.42
C GLU A 87 22.03 -0.42 6.35
N PHE A 88 20.83 -0.06 5.86
CA PHE A 88 19.63 -0.03 6.72
C PHE A 88 19.09 -1.44 6.96
N SER A 89 19.27 -2.35 5.99
CA SER A 89 19.05 -3.78 6.19
C SER A 89 19.93 -4.38 7.29
N VAL A 90 21.12 -3.82 7.55
CA VAL A 90 22.00 -4.30 8.64
C VAL A 90 21.56 -3.76 10.00
N LEU A 91 21.02 -2.55 10.08
CA LEU A 91 20.38 -2.05 11.31
C LEU A 91 19.12 -2.86 11.67
N LEU A 92 18.38 -3.33 10.67
CA LEU A 92 17.23 -4.24 10.85
C LEU A 92 17.65 -5.72 11.03
N SER A 93 18.80 -6.14 10.49
CA SER A 93 19.34 -7.52 10.64
C SER A 93 20.18 -7.69 11.92
N GLY A 94 20.62 -6.60 12.54
CA GLY A 94 21.23 -6.59 13.88
C GLY A 94 20.24 -6.97 14.99
N THR A 95 18.94 -6.96 14.68
CA THR A 95 17.88 -7.62 15.46
C THR A 95 17.58 -8.98 14.87
N SER A 96 18.55 -9.89 14.91
CA SER A 96 18.31 -11.32 14.78
C SER A 96 17.53 -11.82 16.00
N ALA A 97 16.22 -11.58 16.01
CA ALA A 97 15.28 -12.24 16.91
C ALA A 97 14.04 -12.58 16.11
N LEU A 98 13.95 -13.86 15.71
CA LEU A 98 12.81 -14.50 15.07
C LEU A 98 11.60 -14.67 16.03
N THR A 99 11.37 -13.73 16.93
CA THR A 99 10.32 -13.81 17.95
C THR A 99 9.85 -12.41 18.30
N ASP A 100 8.54 -12.17 18.15
CA ASP A 100 7.80 -10.94 18.48
C ASP A 100 7.99 -9.71 17.59
N SER A 101 7.47 -9.80 16.36
CA SER A 101 7.11 -8.64 15.52
C SER A 101 5.85 -7.90 16.02
N SER A 102 5.30 -8.30 17.18
CA SER A 102 4.06 -7.80 17.78
C SER A 102 4.26 -6.52 18.62
N ALA A 103 5.49 -6.10 18.88
CA ALA A 103 5.80 -5.12 19.94
C ALA A 103 6.14 -3.69 19.47
N LEU A 104 6.29 -3.41 18.17
CA LEU A 104 6.72 -2.08 17.70
C LEU A 104 5.58 -1.18 17.21
N PHE A 105 4.40 -1.73 16.92
CA PHE A 105 3.25 -0.96 16.48
C PHE A 105 1.98 -1.58 17.08
N PRO A 106 1.10 -0.79 17.73
CA PRO A 106 -0.19 -1.32 18.18
C PRO A 106 -0.89 -1.98 16.99
N SER A 107 -1.40 -3.20 17.19
CA SER A 107 -2.15 -3.93 16.17
C SER A 107 -3.21 -2.99 15.60
N SER A 108 -3.00 -2.51 14.37
CA SER A 108 -3.97 -1.64 13.73
C SER A 108 -5.27 -2.43 13.55
N PRO A 109 -6.45 -1.80 13.76
CA PRO A 109 -7.72 -2.47 13.53
C PRO A 109 -7.72 -3.19 12.19
N SER A 110 -8.24 -4.40 12.18
CA SER A 110 -8.41 -5.22 10.97
C SER A 110 -7.12 -5.37 10.14
N GLY A 111 -5.95 -5.46 10.80
CA GLY A 111 -4.67 -5.73 10.12
C GLY A 111 -4.16 -4.61 9.22
N GLY A 112 -4.58 -3.36 9.46
CA GLY A 112 -4.10 -2.19 8.70
C GLY A 112 -4.78 -2.00 7.33
N PHE A 113 -5.99 -2.58 7.15
CA PHE A 113 -6.74 -2.45 5.90
C PHE A 113 -6.96 -0.99 5.51
N SER A 114 -7.47 -0.15 6.42
CA SER A 114 -7.81 1.25 6.13
C SER A 114 -6.63 2.09 5.66
N GLU A 115 -5.43 1.84 6.19
CA GLU A 115 -4.19 2.50 5.76
C GLU A 115 -3.80 2.06 4.34
N THR A 116 -3.83 0.75 4.10
CA THR A 116 -3.52 0.14 2.80
C THR A 116 -4.47 0.66 1.73
N TYR A 117 -5.77 0.70 2.04
CA TYR A 117 -6.82 1.18 1.17
C TYR A 117 -6.64 2.66 0.83
N ALA A 118 -6.42 3.53 1.82
CA ALA A 118 -6.21 4.95 1.57
C ALA A 118 -4.97 5.22 0.68
N ALA A 119 -3.88 4.49 0.90
CA ALA A 119 -2.68 4.62 0.10
C ALA A 119 -2.88 4.14 -1.35
N LEU A 120 -3.61 3.03 -1.55
CA LEU A 120 -3.95 2.53 -2.88
C LEU A 120 -4.97 3.43 -3.59
N CYS A 121 -5.91 4.03 -2.87
CA CYS A 121 -6.81 5.05 -3.42
C CYS A 121 -6.01 6.24 -3.97
N ASP A 122 -5.08 6.76 -3.17
CA ASP A 122 -4.20 7.86 -3.58
C ASP A 122 -3.33 7.48 -4.78
N TYR A 123 -2.78 6.27 -4.82
CA TYR A 123 -1.99 5.79 -5.96
C TYR A 123 -2.80 5.68 -7.26
N ASN A 124 -4.04 5.18 -7.17
CA ASN A 124 -4.92 5.04 -8.33
C ASN A 124 -5.66 6.34 -8.71
N GLY A 125 -5.47 7.42 -7.93
CA GLY A 125 -6.14 8.70 -8.16
C GLY A 125 -7.66 8.63 -7.96
N ILE A 126 -8.14 7.70 -7.12
CA ILE A 126 -9.56 7.57 -6.76
C ILE A 126 -9.81 8.19 -5.38
N GLY A 127 -11.04 8.66 -5.15
CA GLY A 127 -11.44 9.20 -3.85
C GLY A 127 -11.58 8.08 -2.82
N CYS A 128 -10.83 8.17 -1.72
CA CYS A 128 -10.99 7.25 -0.60
C CYS A 128 -12.41 7.35 -0.03
N LYS A 129 -13.08 6.22 0.09
CA LYS A 129 -14.45 6.13 0.62
C LYS A 129 -14.40 5.89 2.12
N GLU A 130 -14.80 6.90 2.90
CA GLU A 130 -14.81 6.81 4.37
C GLU A 130 -15.75 5.70 4.87
N GLU A 131 -16.84 5.43 4.15
CA GLU A 131 -17.78 4.32 4.48
C GLU A 131 -17.08 2.96 4.50
N VAL A 132 -16.15 2.72 3.57
CA VAL A 132 -15.42 1.45 3.47
C VAL A 132 -14.48 1.27 4.66
N GLN A 133 -13.75 2.34 5.01
CA GLN A 133 -12.87 2.32 6.19
C GLN A 133 -13.67 2.14 7.47
N TRP A 134 -14.80 2.84 7.58
CA TRP A 134 -15.67 2.77 8.74
C TRP A 134 -16.29 1.38 8.91
N ASP A 135 -16.78 0.76 7.84
CA ASP A 135 -17.32 -0.60 7.86
C ASP A 135 -16.25 -1.61 8.31
N VAL A 136 -15.04 -1.51 7.77
CA VAL A 136 -13.95 -2.44 8.11
C VAL A 136 -13.45 -2.26 9.55
N ASP A 137 -13.24 -1.03 10.00
CA ASP A 137 -12.68 -0.74 11.32
C ASP A 137 -13.73 -0.85 12.43
N THR A 138 -15.02 -0.71 12.11
CA THR A 138 -16.12 -0.75 13.09
C THR A 138 -16.92 -2.03 12.99
N ILE A 139 -17.54 -2.32 11.85
CA ILE A 139 -18.47 -3.45 11.70
C ILE A 139 -17.70 -4.77 11.67
N TYR A 140 -16.78 -4.92 10.71
CA TYR A 140 -16.01 -6.15 10.54
C TYR A 140 -15.17 -6.47 11.78
N HIS A 141 -14.48 -5.46 12.33
CA HIS A 141 -13.70 -5.62 13.54
C HIS A 141 -14.57 -6.00 14.75
N SER A 142 -15.72 -5.35 14.96
CA SER A 142 -16.59 -5.66 16.11
C SER A 142 -17.24 -7.04 16.04
N GLN A 143 -17.42 -7.57 14.82
CA GLN A 143 -17.97 -8.90 14.59
C GLN A 143 -16.90 -10.01 14.55
N ASP A 144 -15.61 -9.67 14.68
CA ASP A 144 -14.48 -10.57 14.40
C ASP A 144 -14.64 -11.28 13.04
N ASN A 145 -15.25 -10.58 12.07
CA ASN A 145 -15.53 -11.14 10.77
C ASN A 145 -14.27 -11.07 9.91
N ARG A 146 -13.75 -12.25 9.53
CA ARG A 146 -12.58 -12.39 8.66
C ARG A 146 -12.94 -12.75 7.22
N GLU A 147 -14.23 -12.81 6.92
CA GLU A 147 -14.75 -13.02 5.57
C GLU A 147 -15.16 -11.70 4.95
N PHE A 148 -14.37 -11.21 4.00
CA PHE A 148 -14.65 -10.00 3.27
C PHE A 148 -15.70 -10.26 2.18
N ASN A 149 -16.87 -9.65 2.29
CA ASN A 149 -17.94 -9.83 1.32
C ASN A 149 -18.01 -8.64 0.36
N LEU A 150 -17.75 -8.87 -0.92
CA LEU A 150 -17.79 -7.82 -1.95
C LEU A 150 -19.20 -7.26 -2.17
N LEU A 151 -20.25 -8.01 -1.82
CA LEU A 151 -21.62 -7.52 -1.90
C LEU A 151 -21.90 -6.34 -0.97
N ASP A 152 -21.20 -6.27 0.18
CA ASP A 152 -21.38 -5.19 1.15
C ASP A 152 -20.99 -3.83 0.56
N PHE A 153 -20.17 -3.83 -0.49
CA PHE A 153 -19.71 -2.65 -1.21
C PHE A 153 -20.26 -2.58 -2.65
N SER A 154 -21.28 -3.38 -2.97
CA SER A 154 -21.88 -3.43 -4.32
C SER A 154 -22.57 -2.13 -4.75
N HIS A 155 -22.88 -1.25 -3.80
CA HIS A 155 -23.42 0.09 -4.05
C HIS A 155 -22.38 1.07 -4.60
N LEU A 156 -21.09 0.72 -4.58
CA LEU A 156 -20.06 1.54 -5.20
C LEU A 156 -20.19 1.45 -6.73
N ASP A 157 -20.62 2.55 -7.35
CA ASP A 157 -20.87 2.66 -8.80
C ASP A 157 -19.60 2.44 -9.67
N SER A 158 -18.41 2.45 -9.07
CA SER A 158 -17.12 2.40 -9.76
C SER A 158 -16.46 1.03 -9.58
N SER A 159 -16.31 0.29 -10.68
CA SER A 159 -15.50 -0.95 -10.75
C SER A 159 -14.07 -0.75 -10.23
N ARG A 160 -13.53 0.48 -10.32
CA ARG A 160 -12.20 0.81 -9.82
C ARG A 160 -12.17 0.90 -8.29
N ASP A 161 -13.25 1.35 -7.65
CA ASP A 161 -13.31 1.44 -6.20
C ASP A 161 -13.27 0.02 -5.62
N LEU A 162 -14.09 -0.89 -6.17
CA LEU A 162 -14.06 -2.32 -5.82
C LEU A 162 -12.70 -2.97 -6.09
N ALA A 163 -12.06 -2.65 -7.21
CA ALA A 163 -10.73 -3.18 -7.53
C ALA A 163 -9.70 -2.77 -6.47
N VAL A 164 -9.69 -1.51 -6.02
CA VAL A 164 -8.76 -1.03 -5.00
C VAL A 164 -9.06 -1.63 -3.63
N ILE A 165 -10.33 -1.83 -3.28
CA ILE A 165 -10.74 -2.56 -2.08
C ILE A 165 -10.15 -3.98 -2.10
N VAL A 166 -10.36 -4.73 -3.18
CA VAL A 166 -9.83 -6.09 -3.33
C VAL A 166 -8.30 -6.10 -3.27
N ALA A 167 -7.64 -5.14 -3.93
CA ALA A 167 -6.19 -5.01 -3.92
C ALA A 167 -5.62 -4.76 -2.51
N SER A 168 -6.39 -4.08 -1.66
CA SER A 168 -6.01 -3.81 -0.27
C SER A 168 -5.98 -5.10 0.57
N ILE A 169 -6.84 -6.07 0.23
CA ILE A 169 -6.87 -7.40 0.88
C ILE A 169 -5.61 -8.20 0.57
N ALA A 170 -4.96 -7.98 -0.59
CA ALA A 170 -3.72 -8.66 -0.98
C ALA A 170 -2.59 -8.48 0.04
N TYR A 171 -2.56 -7.33 0.72
CA TYR A 171 -1.53 -6.97 1.69
C TYR A 171 -2.04 -6.97 3.13
N ASN A 172 -3.32 -7.28 3.32
CA ASN A 172 -3.93 -7.36 4.63
C ASN A 172 -3.65 -8.72 5.29
N THR A 173 -3.51 -8.71 6.61
CA THR A 173 -3.24 -9.93 7.40
C THR A 173 -4.42 -10.38 8.27
N TRP A 174 -5.57 -9.72 8.17
CA TRP A 174 -6.75 -9.97 9.00
C TRP A 174 -7.80 -10.80 8.27
N PHE A 175 -8.11 -10.43 7.03
CA PHE A 175 -9.06 -11.14 6.19
C PHE A 175 -8.46 -12.46 5.71
N THR A 176 -9.18 -13.55 5.97
CA THR A 176 -8.80 -14.90 5.54
C THR A 176 -9.71 -15.43 4.44
N LYS A 177 -10.87 -14.81 4.21
CA LYS A 177 -11.80 -15.23 3.16
C LYS A 177 -12.24 -14.07 2.31
N LEU A 178 -12.35 -14.29 1.00
CA LEU A 178 -12.92 -13.35 0.05
C LEU A 178 -14.16 -13.97 -0.59
N TYR A 179 -15.30 -13.32 -0.38
CA TYR A 179 -16.60 -13.79 -0.82
C TYR A 179 -17.22 -12.84 -1.85
N CYS A 180 -17.68 -13.42 -2.97
CA CYS A 180 -18.44 -12.73 -3.99
C CYS A 180 -19.52 -13.66 -4.52
N LYS A 181 -20.78 -13.33 -4.28
CA LYS A 181 -21.93 -14.09 -4.76
C LYS A 181 -22.92 -13.20 -5.48
N ASP A 182 -23.53 -13.69 -6.56
CA ASP A 182 -24.64 -13.02 -7.27
C ASP A 182 -24.33 -11.58 -7.72
N MET A 183 -23.05 -11.23 -7.89
CA MET A 183 -22.59 -9.90 -8.31
C MET A 183 -21.70 -10.01 -9.53
N ARG A 184 -22.01 -9.27 -10.59
CA ARG A 184 -21.16 -9.22 -11.80
C ARG A 184 -19.94 -8.36 -11.54
N ILE A 185 -18.76 -8.99 -11.47
CA ILE A 185 -17.49 -8.29 -11.33
C ILE A 185 -16.87 -7.99 -12.70
N GLY A 186 -16.38 -6.75 -12.86
CA GLY A 186 -15.67 -6.32 -14.06
C GLY A 186 -14.27 -6.95 -14.15
N SER A 187 -13.66 -6.93 -15.34
CA SER A 187 -12.32 -7.50 -15.56
C SER A 187 -11.25 -6.90 -14.65
N GLU A 188 -11.33 -5.60 -14.36
CA GLU A 188 -10.40 -4.92 -13.45
C GLU A 188 -10.46 -5.51 -12.02
N VAL A 189 -11.66 -5.83 -11.54
CA VAL A 189 -11.84 -6.44 -10.21
C VAL A 189 -11.33 -7.88 -10.23
N VAL A 190 -11.58 -8.63 -11.30
CA VAL A 190 -11.08 -10.01 -11.47
C VAL A 190 -9.55 -10.04 -11.43
N ASP A 191 -8.88 -9.12 -12.14
CA ASP A 191 -7.42 -9.02 -12.12
C ASP A 191 -6.90 -8.75 -10.70
N GLN A 192 -7.58 -7.91 -9.93
CA GLN A 192 -7.24 -7.69 -8.53
C GLN A 192 -7.54 -8.89 -7.63
N VAL A 193 -8.60 -9.65 -7.88
CA VAL A 193 -8.86 -10.90 -7.15
C VAL A 193 -7.72 -11.89 -7.40
N LEU A 194 -7.30 -12.08 -8.65
CA LEU A 194 -6.17 -12.95 -8.99
C LEU A 194 -4.87 -12.48 -8.36
N HIS A 195 -4.62 -11.15 -8.37
CA HIS A 195 -3.48 -10.55 -7.68
C HIS A 195 -3.54 -10.84 -6.17
N THR A 196 -4.68 -10.62 -5.52
CA THR A 196 -4.90 -10.87 -4.10
C THR A 196 -4.66 -12.33 -3.73
N VAL A 197 -5.15 -13.28 -4.53
CA VAL A 197 -4.90 -14.72 -4.34
C VAL A 197 -3.41 -15.06 -4.51
N SER A 198 -2.73 -14.45 -5.48
CA SER A 198 -1.31 -14.69 -5.72
C SER A 198 -0.41 -14.08 -4.65
N LYS A 199 -0.87 -13.02 -3.96
CA LYS A 199 -0.01 -12.17 -3.13
C LYS A 199 -0.30 -12.25 -1.64
N SER A 200 -1.54 -12.53 -1.27
CA SER A 200 -1.92 -12.64 0.14
C SER A 200 -1.32 -13.90 0.76
N ASN A 201 -0.74 -13.73 1.94
CA ASN A 201 -0.26 -14.86 2.77
C ASN A 201 -1.31 -15.29 3.80
N SER A 202 -2.44 -14.57 3.89
CA SER A 202 -3.49 -14.76 4.89
C SER A 202 -4.80 -15.23 4.29
N LEU A 203 -4.98 -15.09 2.97
CA LEU A 203 -6.18 -15.57 2.28
C LEU A 203 -6.15 -17.10 2.17
N GLU A 204 -7.13 -17.73 2.81
CA GLU A 204 -7.31 -19.18 2.88
C GLU A 204 -8.45 -19.65 1.96
N GLU A 205 -9.53 -18.86 1.83
CA GLU A 205 -10.71 -19.24 1.05
C GLU A 205 -11.13 -18.14 0.07
N LEU A 206 -11.45 -18.55 -1.16
CA LEU A 206 -12.02 -17.69 -2.20
C LEU A 206 -13.33 -18.32 -2.70
N THR A 207 -14.42 -17.57 -2.59
CA THR A 207 -15.73 -17.97 -3.12
C THR A 207 -16.20 -16.97 -4.16
N LEU A 208 -16.32 -17.44 -5.41
CA LEU A 208 -16.82 -16.66 -6.55
C LEU A 208 -18.03 -17.39 -7.15
N GLU A 209 -19.23 -17.09 -6.68
CA GLU A 209 -20.48 -17.70 -7.13
C GLU A 209 -21.29 -16.73 -8.00
N ASN A 210 -21.74 -17.18 -9.18
CA ASN A 210 -22.54 -16.37 -10.10
C ASN A 210 -21.92 -14.97 -10.39
N ALA A 211 -20.59 -14.89 -10.41
CA ALA A 211 -19.86 -13.63 -10.46
C ALA A 211 -19.79 -13.01 -11.88
N GLY A 212 -20.49 -13.58 -12.86
CA GLY A 212 -20.47 -13.12 -14.25
C GLY A 212 -19.15 -13.36 -15.00
N LEU A 213 -18.28 -14.23 -14.46
CA LEU A 213 -17.03 -14.63 -15.10
C LEU A 213 -17.31 -15.34 -16.42
N LYS A 214 -16.67 -14.87 -17.51
CA LYS A 214 -16.74 -15.56 -18.80
C LYS A 214 -15.79 -16.77 -18.77
N SER A 215 -16.27 -17.92 -19.22
CA SER A 215 -15.49 -19.14 -19.47
C SER A 215 -14.56 -18.97 -20.67
#